data_AF-A0A2I0CRY2-F1
#
_entry.id   AF-A0A2I0CRY2-F1
#
_cell.length_a   1.000
_cell.length_b   1.000
_cell.length_c   1.000
_cell.angle_alpha   90.00
_cell.angle_beta   90.00
_cell.angle_gamma   90.00
#
_symmetry.space_group_name_H-M   'P 1'
#
loop_
_entity.id
_entity.type
_entity.pdbx_description
1 polymer ?
#
loop_
_entity_poly.entity_id
_entity_poly.type
_entity_poly.pdbx_seq_one_letter_code
_entity_poly.pdbx_strand_id
1 'polypeptide(L)'
;MSLRALCVSLLLFALASPVLADLLHGQFLPPDDAGLREGALHMQQLIQITEYSLVLGSQRHSNQQPIPITSPSLLRLKGKPLSKGANVSYVLVYFDSDGKSLKKPSYDTQQRVLTLHYPASQLPVILQVLREQTLYCQFLSYANGHVWADLHTGAIRTR
;
A
#
# COMPACT_ATOMS: atom_id res chain seq x y z
N MET A 1 -53.62 5.58 1.98
CA MET A 1 -52.35 6.32 2.20
C MET A 1 -52.11 7.17 0.96
N SER A 2 -51.93 8.48 1.11
CA SER A 2 -51.84 9.43 -0.02
C SER A 2 -50.58 9.16 -0.86
N LEU A 3 -50.72 9.21 -2.19
CA LEU A 3 -49.63 9.05 -3.17
C LEU A 3 -48.44 10.01 -2.87
N ARG A 4 -48.71 11.14 -2.23
CA ARG A 4 -47.71 12.11 -1.78
C ARG A 4 -46.83 11.60 -0.64
N ALA A 5 -47.35 10.78 0.27
CA ALA A 5 -46.58 10.20 1.36
C ALA A 5 -45.58 9.14 0.86
N LEU A 6 -45.97 8.38 -0.18
CA LEU A 6 -45.13 7.36 -0.80
C LEU A 6 -43.91 7.98 -1.52
N CYS A 7 -44.11 9.09 -2.24
CA CYS A 7 -43.02 9.79 -2.92
C CYS A 7 -42.02 10.42 -1.96
N VAL A 8 -42.46 10.98 -0.82
CA VAL A 8 -41.56 11.56 0.19
C VAL A 8 -40.71 10.46 0.85
N SER A 9 -41.28 9.29 1.11
CA SER A 9 -40.53 8.14 1.65
C SER A 9 -39.49 7.58 0.66
N LEU A 10 -39.77 7.57 -0.65
CA LEU A 10 -38.81 7.15 -1.67
C LEU A 10 -37.63 8.14 -1.82
N LEU A 11 -37.90 9.44 -1.74
CA LEU A 11 -36.88 10.49 -1.82
C LEU A 11 -35.93 10.49 -0.61
N LEU A 12 -36.43 10.16 0.58
CA LEU A 12 -35.60 10.02 1.79
C LEU A 12 -34.71 8.77 1.76
N PHE A 13 -35.14 7.70 1.08
CA PHE A 13 -34.32 6.47 0.93
C PHE A 13 -33.19 6.63 -0.09
N ALA A 14 -33.38 7.45 -1.13
CA ALA A 14 -32.36 7.73 -2.15
C ALA A 14 -31.20 8.61 -1.65
N LEU A 15 -31.40 9.35 -0.55
CA LEU A 15 -30.36 10.19 0.07
C LEU A 15 -29.52 9.43 1.13
N ALA A 16 -29.93 8.20 1.47
CA ALA A 16 -29.24 7.35 2.45
C ALA A 16 -28.20 6.42 1.80
N SER A 17 -27.78 6.67 0.57
CA SER A 17 -26.56 6.06 0.06
C SER A 17 -25.41 6.55 0.93
N PRO A 18 -24.66 5.66 1.61
CA PRO A 18 -23.47 6.09 2.31
C PRO A 18 -22.58 6.73 1.25
N VAL A 19 -22.33 8.03 1.39
CA VAL A 19 -21.21 8.67 0.70
C VAL A 19 -20.00 7.95 1.24
N LEU A 20 -19.57 6.89 0.54
CA LEU A 20 -18.27 6.31 0.74
C LEU A 20 -17.32 7.47 0.49
N ALA A 21 -16.75 7.98 1.58
CA ALA A 21 -15.72 9.01 1.49
C ALA A 21 -14.69 8.50 0.49
N ASP A 22 -14.48 9.27 -0.58
CA ASP A 22 -13.62 8.85 -1.67
C ASP A 22 -12.24 8.51 -1.07
N LEU A 23 -11.83 7.26 -1.26
CA LEU A 23 -10.59 6.77 -0.69
C LEU A 23 -9.46 7.56 -1.35
N LEU A 24 -8.65 8.25 -0.56
CA LEU A 24 -7.55 9.02 -1.13
C LEU A 24 -6.64 8.06 -1.91
N HIS A 25 -6.39 8.31 -3.19
CA HIS A 25 -5.66 7.40 -4.09
C HIS A 25 -6.39 6.05 -4.35
N GLY A 26 -7.71 6.03 -4.20
CA GLY A 26 -8.58 4.88 -4.43
C GLY A 26 -8.56 4.37 -5.88
N GLN A 27 -8.30 5.26 -6.84
CA GLN A 27 -8.23 4.92 -8.27
C GLN A 27 -7.07 3.99 -8.65
N PHE A 28 -6.10 3.80 -7.76
CA PHE A 28 -4.96 2.89 -7.98
C PHE A 28 -5.21 1.48 -7.43
N LEU A 29 -6.34 1.24 -6.76
CA LEU A 29 -6.69 -0.12 -6.37
C LEU A 29 -7.14 -0.93 -7.60
N PRO A 30 -6.72 -2.21 -7.69
CA PRO A 30 -7.30 -3.11 -8.67
C PRO A 30 -8.80 -3.31 -8.39
N PRO A 31 -9.57 -3.80 -9.37
CA PRO A 31 -10.92 -4.30 -9.16
C PRO A 31 -10.99 -5.34 -8.03
N ASP A 32 -12.10 -5.38 -7.28
CA ASP A 32 -12.33 -6.40 -6.25
C ASP A 32 -13.13 -7.59 -6.79
N ASP A 33 -12.67 -8.20 -7.87
CA ASP A 33 -13.47 -9.21 -8.58
C ASP A 33 -13.84 -10.42 -7.69
N ALA A 34 -12.97 -10.72 -6.71
CA ALA A 34 -13.17 -11.79 -5.73
C ALA A 34 -13.84 -11.32 -4.42
N GLY A 35 -14.22 -10.04 -4.31
CA GLY A 35 -14.89 -9.48 -3.13
C GLY A 35 -14.05 -9.58 -1.84
N LEU A 36 -12.73 -9.48 -1.91
CA LEU A 36 -11.84 -9.70 -0.77
C LEU A 36 -11.82 -8.52 0.21
N ARG A 37 -12.22 -7.32 -0.22
CA ARG A 37 -12.27 -6.10 0.59
C ARG A 37 -13.59 -5.98 1.34
N GLU A 38 -13.89 -6.97 2.17
CA GLU A 38 -15.12 -6.99 2.96
C GLU A 38 -15.00 -6.20 4.26
N GLY A 39 -16.11 -5.58 4.66
CA GLY A 39 -16.22 -4.81 5.90
C GLY A 39 -15.69 -3.39 5.80
N ALA A 40 -15.69 -2.68 6.93
CA ALA A 40 -15.23 -1.30 6.98
C ALA A 40 -13.71 -1.21 6.78
N LEU A 41 -13.27 -0.16 6.10
CA LEU A 41 -11.86 0.22 6.06
C LEU A 41 -11.39 0.50 7.49
N HIS A 42 -10.46 -0.32 7.97
CA HIS A 42 -9.94 -0.24 9.33
C HIS A 42 -8.77 0.75 9.42
N MET A 43 -7.91 0.80 8.41
CA MET A 43 -6.77 1.73 8.40
C MET A 43 -6.36 2.09 6.98
N GLN A 44 -6.00 3.35 6.77
CA GLN A 44 -5.29 3.82 5.58
C GLN A 44 -4.02 4.57 5.97
N GLN A 45 -2.88 4.11 5.46
CA GLN A 45 -1.64 4.89 5.42
C GLN A 45 -1.36 5.25 3.96
N LEU A 46 -1.28 6.54 3.66
CA LEU A 46 -0.82 7.02 2.36
C LEU A 46 0.35 7.98 2.59
N ILE A 47 1.48 7.74 1.92
CA ILE A 47 2.69 8.53 2.05
C ILE A 47 3.24 8.90 0.67
N GLN A 48 3.54 10.18 0.48
CA GLN A 48 4.30 10.66 -0.67
C GLN A 48 5.79 10.58 -0.36
N ILE A 49 6.54 9.82 -1.15
CA ILE A 49 7.97 9.60 -0.94
C ILE A 49 8.75 10.85 -1.33
N THR A 50 9.66 11.28 -0.44
CA THR A 50 10.51 12.46 -0.63
C THR A 50 12.00 12.14 -0.54
N GLU A 51 12.37 11.04 0.13
CA GLU A 51 13.76 10.60 0.29
C GLU A 51 13.82 9.07 0.21
N TYR A 52 14.92 8.52 -0.31
CA TYR A 52 15.19 7.09 -0.27
C TYR A 52 16.65 6.77 -0.01
N SER A 53 16.90 5.59 0.56
CA SER A 53 18.23 4.99 0.69
C SER A 53 18.15 3.51 0.33
N LEU A 54 19.12 3.03 -0.46
CA LEU A 54 19.23 1.63 -0.86
C LEU A 54 20.40 0.98 -0.13
N VAL A 55 20.15 -0.18 0.48
CA VAL A 55 21.17 -1.04 1.07
C VAL A 55 21.25 -2.32 0.25
N LEU A 56 22.43 -2.58 -0.31
CA LEU A 56 22.77 -3.83 -0.98
C LEU A 56 23.75 -4.59 -0.10
N GLY A 57 23.25 -5.63 0.57
CA GLY A 57 24.03 -6.42 1.51
C GLY A 57 24.63 -7.67 0.87
N SER A 58 25.70 -8.16 1.49
CA SER A 58 26.21 -9.52 1.30
C SER A 58 26.47 -10.09 2.68
N GLN A 59 25.70 -11.10 3.08
CA GLN A 59 25.85 -11.74 4.38
C GLN A 59 26.30 -13.18 4.21
N ARG A 60 27.47 -13.47 4.80
CA ARG A 60 27.99 -14.83 4.97
C ARG A 60 27.70 -15.27 6.39
N HIS A 61 26.90 -16.33 6.56
CA HIS A 61 26.73 -16.94 7.87
C HIS A 61 28.03 -17.62 8.31
N SER A 62 28.53 -17.28 9.51
CA SER A 62 29.90 -17.64 9.91
C SER A 62 30.15 -19.15 10.02
N ASN A 63 29.16 -19.95 10.47
CA ASN A 63 29.40 -21.34 10.89
C ASN A 63 28.41 -22.39 10.33
N GLN A 64 27.56 -22.06 9.34
CA GLN A 64 26.58 -23.01 8.78
C GLN A 64 27.03 -23.55 7.42
N GLN A 65 26.99 -24.88 7.25
CA GLN A 65 27.15 -25.57 5.97
C GLN A 65 25.85 -26.30 5.59
N PRO A 66 25.40 -26.23 4.33
CA PRO A 66 25.96 -25.46 3.21
C PRO A 66 25.83 -23.95 3.43
N ILE A 67 26.84 -23.16 3.05
CA ILE A 67 26.86 -21.69 3.28
C ILE A 67 25.79 -21.03 2.40
N PRO A 68 24.67 -20.54 2.96
CA PRO A 68 23.75 -19.72 2.19
C PRO A 68 24.40 -18.34 2.09
N ILE A 69 24.89 -17.96 0.92
CA ILE A 69 25.19 -16.57 0.63
C ILE A 69 23.84 -15.89 0.39
N THR A 70 23.49 -14.94 1.25
CA THR A 70 22.31 -14.10 1.01
C THR A 70 22.75 -12.71 0.59
N SER A 71 22.11 -12.18 -0.44
CA SER A 71 22.31 -10.81 -0.93
C SER A 71 21.06 -9.99 -0.65
N PRO A 72 20.75 -9.66 0.62
CA PRO A 72 19.55 -8.92 0.95
C PRO A 72 19.63 -7.53 0.33
N SER A 73 18.56 -7.11 -0.35
CA SER A 73 18.39 -5.74 -0.78
C SER A 73 17.25 -5.11 0.01
N LEU A 74 17.50 -3.94 0.58
CA LEU A 74 16.55 -3.18 1.36
C LEU A 74 16.50 -1.75 0.84
N LEU A 75 15.33 -1.34 0.37
CA LEU A 75 15.05 0.04 0.02
C LEU A 75 14.23 0.68 1.14
N ARG A 76 14.79 1.70 1.77
CA ARG A 76 14.10 2.52 2.77
C ARG A 76 13.62 3.79 2.09
N LEU A 77 12.32 4.05 2.18
CA LEU A 77 11.66 5.24 1.69
C LEU A 77 11.18 6.07 2.89
N LYS A 78 11.29 7.38 2.77
CA LYS A 78 10.78 8.35 3.75
C LYS A 78 9.96 9.38 2.99
N GLY A 79 8.92 9.91 3.64
CA GLY A 79 7.98 10.77 2.97
C GLY A 79 7.07 11.55 3.89
N LYS A 80 6.07 12.18 3.29
CA LYS A 80 5.03 12.96 3.97
C LYS A 80 3.71 12.17 3.95
N PRO A 81 3.12 11.85 5.11
CA PRO A 81 1.78 11.29 5.20
C PRO A 81 0.74 12.23 4.57
N LEU A 82 -0.22 11.66 3.86
CA LEU A 82 -1.26 12.40 3.14
C LEU A 82 -2.68 12.09 3.62
N SER A 83 -2.97 10.84 4.02
CA SER A 83 -4.32 10.47 4.46
C SER A 83 -4.62 10.92 5.89
N LYS A 84 -5.90 11.15 6.20
CA LYS A 84 -6.34 11.56 7.53
C LYS A 84 -6.00 10.49 8.57
N GLY A 85 -5.26 10.88 9.62
CA GLY A 85 -4.83 9.96 10.67
C GLY A 85 -3.62 9.08 10.30
N ALA A 86 -3.06 9.22 9.08
CA ALA A 86 -1.81 8.57 8.76
C ALA A 86 -0.64 9.22 9.48
N ASN A 87 0.25 8.38 10.00
CA ASN A 87 1.43 8.79 10.75
C ASN A 87 2.67 7.99 10.35
N VAL A 88 2.60 7.22 9.27
CA VAL A 88 3.73 6.47 8.70
C VAL A 88 4.93 7.41 8.46
N SER A 89 6.09 7.01 8.96
CA SER A 89 7.33 7.78 8.85
C SER A 89 8.27 7.19 7.81
N TYR A 90 8.29 5.86 7.70
CA TYR A 90 9.15 5.13 6.78
C TYR A 90 8.41 3.98 6.13
N VAL A 91 8.83 3.66 4.90
CA VAL A 91 8.50 2.42 4.21
C VAL A 91 9.78 1.62 4.03
N LEU A 92 9.78 0.37 4.48
CA LEU A 92 10.86 -0.59 4.25
C LEU A 92 10.40 -1.58 3.18
N VAL A 93 11.15 -1.65 2.09
CA VAL A 93 10.88 -2.55 0.98
C VAL A 93 11.98 -3.59 0.92
N TYR A 94 11.64 -4.82 1.27
CA TYR A 94 12.51 -5.98 1.14
C TYR A 94 12.34 -6.63 -0.23
N PHE A 95 13.45 -7.00 -0.82
CA PHE A 95 13.48 -7.70 -2.10
C PHE A 95 13.86 -9.17 -1.88
N ASP A 96 12.87 -10.03 -2.06
CA ASP A 96 12.99 -11.47 -1.86
C ASP A 96 13.30 -12.19 -3.19
N SER A 97 13.87 -13.39 -3.11
CA SER A 97 14.18 -14.20 -4.29
C SER A 97 12.91 -14.58 -5.05
N ASP A 98 12.95 -14.53 -6.38
CA ASP A 98 11.83 -14.95 -7.22
C ASP A 98 11.41 -16.40 -6.92
N GLY A 99 10.11 -16.70 -7.02
CA GLY A 99 9.57 -18.05 -6.80
C GLY A 99 9.22 -18.43 -5.35
N LYS A 100 9.40 -17.52 -4.38
CA LYS A 100 8.87 -17.68 -3.01
C LYS A 100 7.58 -16.89 -2.82
N SER A 101 6.68 -17.40 -1.99
CA SER A 101 5.53 -16.63 -1.52
C SER A 101 6.03 -15.39 -0.77
N LEU A 102 5.53 -14.22 -1.18
CA LEU A 102 5.87 -12.95 -0.54
C LEU A 102 5.20 -12.86 0.84
N LYS A 103 5.88 -12.23 1.79
CA LYS A 103 5.29 -11.96 3.10
C LYS A 103 4.20 -10.89 2.96
N LYS A 104 3.17 -11.02 3.79
CA LYS A 104 2.09 -10.03 3.88
C LYS A 104 2.65 -8.65 4.27
N PRO A 105 2.27 -7.56 3.60
CA PRO A 105 2.65 -6.22 4.02
C PRO A 105 2.08 -5.89 5.40
N SER A 106 2.80 -5.08 6.18
CA SER A 106 2.44 -4.78 7.57
C SER A 106 2.80 -3.36 7.96
N TYR A 107 1.98 -2.76 8.83
CA TYR A 107 2.23 -1.46 9.42
C TYR A 107 2.42 -1.58 10.93
N ASP A 108 3.59 -1.18 11.43
CA ASP A 108 3.89 -1.04 12.84
C ASP A 108 3.50 0.37 13.29
N THR A 109 2.47 0.49 14.12
CA THR A 109 1.95 1.76 14.61
C THR A 109 2.87 2.43 15.64
N GLN A 110 3.65 1.66 16.39
CA GLN A 110 4.57 2.17 17.40
C GLN A 110 5.81 2.77 16.74
N GLN A 111 6.41 2.02 15.80
CA GLN A 111 7.58 2.47 15.04
C GLN A 111 7.21 3.40 13.89
N ARG A 112 5.94 3.43 13.49
CA ARG A 112 5.43 4.16 12.32
C ARG A 112 6.11 3.70 11.03
N VAL A 113 6.32 2.40 10.91
CA VAL A 113 7.03 1.77 9.79
C VAL A 113 6.08 0.87 9.02
N LEU A 114 5.98 1.11 7.71
CA LEU A 114 5.29 0.25 6.78
C LEU A 114 6.32 -0.70 6.12
N THR A 115 6.02 -1.99 6.05
CA THR A 115 6.91 -3.01 5.46
C THR A 115 6.25 -3.66 4.26
N LEU A 116 6.94 -3.64 3.11
CA LEU A 116 6.54 -4.27 1.86
C LEU A 116 7.58 -5.32 1.44
N HIS A 117 7.11 -6.30 0.69
CA HIS A 117 7.93 -7.35 0.10
C HIS A 117 7.65 -7.41 -1.39
N TYR A 118 8.71 -7.29 -2.19
CA TYR A 118 8.63 -7.46 -3.65
C TYR A 118 9.64 -8.51 -4.12
N PRO A 119 9.40 -9.14 -5.28
CA PRO A 119 10.42 -9.93 -5.93
C PRO A 119 11.64 -9.08 -6.31
N ALA A 120 12.84 -9.66 -6.27
CA ALA A 120 14.09 -8.97 -6.59
C ALA A 120 14.09 -8.30 -7.98
N SER A 121 13.36 -8.90 -8.93
CA SER A 121 13.12 -8.35 -10.27
C SER A 121 12.45 -6.97 -10.29
N GLN A 122 11.78 -6.53 -9.21
CA GLN A 122 11.13 -5.22 -9.13
C GLN A 122 12.06 -4.07 -8.75
N LEU A 123 13.24 -4.36 -8.17
CA LEU A 123 14.15 -3.32 -7.68
C LEU A 123 14.56 -2.32 -8.79
N PRO A 124 14.98 -2.74 -10.00
CA PRO A 124 15.36 -1.80 -11.05
C PRO A 124 14.21 -0.88 -11.48
N VAL A 125 12.99 -1.41 -11.56
CA VAL A 125 11.78 -0.65 -11.94
C VAL A 125 11.47 0.41 -10.89
N ILE A 126 11.46 0.05 -9.61
CA ILE A 126 11.18 1.00 -8.52
C ILE A 126 12.24 2.11 -8.48
N LEU A 127 13.52 1.77 -8.64
CA LEU A 127 14.59 2.77 -8.69
C LEU A 127 14.48 3.69 -9.90
N GLN A 128 14.04 3.18 -11.05
CA GLN A 128 13.77 4.02 -12.22
C GLN A 128 12.64 5.01 -11.92
N VAL A 129 11.51 4.53 -11.41
CA VAL A 129 10.37 5.38 -11.07
C VAL A 129 10.75 6.46 -10.05
N LEU A 130 11.51 6.11 -9.01
CA LEU A 130 11.98 7.07 -7.99
C LEU A 130 12.84 8.21 -8.56
N ARG A 131 13.56 7.97 -9.66
CA ARG A 131 14.39 9.00 -10.31
C ARG A 131 13.59 9.92 -11.22
N GLU A 132 12.50 9.42 -11.78
CA GLU A 132 11.78 10.08 -12.87
C GLU A 132 10.45 10.70 -12.42
N GLN A 133 9.83 10.15 -11.38
CA GLN A 133 8.46 10.45 -11.00
C GLN A 133 8.30 10.57 -9.48
N THR A 134 7.20 11.21 -9.06
CA THR A 134 6.78 11.16 -7.66
C THR A 134 6.20 9.79 -7.36
N LEU A 135 6.76 9.11 -6.37
CA LEU A 135 6.27 7.82 -5.88
C LEU A 135 5.43 8.01 -4.62
N TYR A 136 4.34 7.26 -4.55
CA TYR A 136 3.48 7.12 -3.39
C TYR A 136 3.49 5.69 -2.91
N CYS A 137 3.27 5.50 -1.61
CA CYS A 137 3.01 4.19 -1.04
C CYS A 137 1.68 4.23 -0.30
N GLN A 138 0.80 3.28 -0.62
CA GLN A 138 -0.48 3.10 0.05
C GLN A 138 -0.49 1.79 0.81
N PHE A 139 -1.11 1.81 2.00
CA PHE A 139 -1.46 0.64 2.78
C PHE A 139 -2.90 0.78 3.27
N LEU A 140 -3.68 -0.27 3.07
CA LEU A 140 -5.06 -0.38 3.50
C LEU A 140 -5.23 -1.67 4.27
N SER A 141 -5.93 -1.60 5.39
CA SER A 141 -6.41 -2.78 6.10
C SER A 141 -7.92 -2.70 6.27
N TYR A 142 -8.58 -3.85 6.15
CA TYR A 142 -10.02 -4.00 6.28
C TYR A 142 -10.34 -4.80 7.54
N ALA A 143 -11.56 -4.66 8.06
CA ALA A 143 -12.01 -5.34 9.28
C ALA A 143 -11.91 -6.89 9.19
N ASN A 144 -12.04 -7.45 7.99
CA ASN A 144 -11.88 -8.89 7.75
C ASN A 144 -10.40 -9.37 7.74
N GLY A 145 -9.44 -8.47 7.98
CA GLY A 145 -8.01 -8.77 7.98
C GLY A 145 -7.37 -8.76 6.60
N HIS A 146 -8.12 -8.47 5.53
CA HIS A 146 -7.56 -8.22 4.20
C HIS A 146 -6.66 -6.98 4.26
N VAL A 147 -5.54 -7.04 3.55
CA VAL A 147 -4.58 -5.95 3.47
C VAL A 147 -4.16 -5.78 2.03
N TRP A 148 -4.15 -4.52 1.59
CA TRP A 148 -3.59 -4.09 0.32
C TRP A 148 -2.44 -3.14 0.60
N ALA A 149 -1.32 -3.30 -0.10
CA ALA A 149 -0.26 -2.31 -0.10
C ALA A 149 0.42 -2.25 -1.46
N ASP A 150 0.78 -1.04 -1.88
CA ASP A 150 1.36 -0.81 -3.20
C ASP A 150 2.43 0.28 -3.18
N LEU A 151 3.14 0.36 -4.29
CA LEU A 151 3.88 1.54 -4.72
C LEU A 151 3.31 1.98 -6.06
N HIS A 152 3.00 3.26 -6.21
CA HIS A 152 2.42 3.79 -7.44
C HIS A 152 2.90 5.22 -7.69
N THR A 153 2.87 5.63 -8.96
CA THR A 153 3.02 7.03 -9.34
C THR A 153 1.68 7.75 -9.27
N GLY A 154 1.70 9.07 -9.23
CA GLY A 154 0.50 9.86 -9.55
C GLY A 154 0.07 9.68 -11.00
N ALA A 155 -1.02 10.37 -11.39
CA ALA A 155 -1.41 10.45 -12.80
C ALA A 155 -0.35 11.19 -13.61
N ILE A 156 0.26 10.50 -14.58
CA ILE A 156 1.26 11.09 -15.48
C ILE A 156 0.56 11.49 -16.77
N ARG A 157 0.67 12.77 -17.16
CA ARG A 157 0.20 13.23 -18.47
C ARG A 157 1.23 12.82 -19.53
N THR A 158 0.81 11.99 -20.47
CA THR A 158 1.61 11.71 -21.67
C THR A 158 1.63 12.95 -22.55
N ARG A 159 2.81 13.33 -23.05
CA ARG A 159 2.98 14.42 -24.01
C ARG A 159 2.67 13.95 -25.41
#